data_AF-A0A923ENA5-F1
#
_entry.id   AF-A0A923ENA5-F1
#
_cell.length_a   1.000
_cell.length_b   1.000
_cell.length_c   1.000
_cell.angle_alpha   90.00
_cell.angle_beta   90.00
_cell.angle_gamma   90.00
#
_symmetry.space_group_name_H-M   'P 1'
#
loop_
_entity.id
_entity.type
_entity.pdbx_description
1 polymer ?
#
loop_
_entity_poly.entity_id
_entity_poly.type
_entity_poly.pdbx_seq_one_letter_code
_entity_poly.pdbx_strand_id
1 'polypeptide(L)'
;MLTAAVCGDLFASPSVDAVLTAIQAVTGEAGCLLIVKTTPAIGNFGLAAEKARRLGYNVEMLIVGDDISLPDNKQPRGIAGTILVHKVAGYFAERGFNLATVLREAQYAASHTASIGVALASCHLPQEADSAPRHQAGHAELGMGIHGEPGASTIATQNSAEIVNLMVEKLTAALPETGRPAVMLNNLGGVSVAEMAILTRELANTPLQARIDWLIGPASLVTALDMKGFSLTTIVLEESIEKALLSDVETASWQKPVQPRTINVVPSTLDSARVDFTPSANPQVGDYVAQVTGALIDLEEHLNALDAKVGDGDTGSTFAAGAREIAERLERQQLPLNDLPTLFALIGERLTVVMGGSSGY
;
A
#
# COMPACT_ATOMS: atom_id res chain seq x y z
N MET A 1 16.02 -17.15 -8.87
CA MET A 1 14.99 -17.08 -7.80
C MET A 1 14.84 -18.49 -7.25
N LEU A 2 13.65 -18.94 -6.83
CA LEU A 2 13.40 -20.33 -6.43
C LEU A 2 13.37 -21.25 -7.65
N THR A 3 14.00 -22.42 -7.55
CA THR A 3 13.85 -23.53 -8.52
C THR A 3 12.54 -24.27 -8.32
N ALA A 4 12.14 -24.49 -7.06
CA ALA A 4 10.89 -25.13 -6.67
C ALA A 4 10.41 -24.56 -5.33
N ALA A 5 9.12 -24.71 -5.05
CA ALA A 5 8.51 -24.40 -3.76
C ALA A 5 7.71 -25.62 -3.29
N VAL A 6 7.79 -25.93 -1.99
CA VAL A 6 7.07 -27.06 -1.39
C VAL A 6 5.94 -26.50 -0.54
N CYS A 7 4.72 -26.59 -1.06
CA CYS A 7 3.53 -26.06 -0.41
C CYS A 7 2.96 -27.07 0.60
N GLY A 8 2.83 -26.66 1.86
CA GLY A 8 2.02 -27.36 2.84
C GLY A 8 0.54 -26.95 2.74
N ASP A 9 -0.26 -27.44 3.69
CA ASP A 9 -1.61 -26.94 3.89
C ASP A 9 -1.58 -25.53 4.51
N LEU A 10 -2.74 -24.88 4.63
CA LEU A 10 -2.85 -23.53 5.17
C LEU A 10 -2.20 -23.41 6.56
N PHE A 11 -1.16 -22.58 6.64
CA PHE A 11 -0.34 -22.35 7.84
C PHE A 11 0.25 -23.62 8.47
N ALA A 12 0.34 -24.71 7.70
CA ALA A 12 0.95 -25.96 8.10
C ALA A 12 2.23 -26.21 7.28
N SER A 13 3.23 -26.78 7.93
CA SER A 13 4.48 -27.13 7.24
C SER A 13 4.26 -28.30 6.28
N PRO A 14 4.92 -28.33 5.10
CA PRO A 14 4.86 -29.48 4.21
C PRO A 14 5.47 -30.72 4.87
N SER A 15 5.08 -31.91 4.41
CA SER A 15 5.60 -33.17 4.93
C SER A 15 7.06 -33.39 4.53
N VAL A 16 7.78 -34.19 5.32
CA VAL A 16 9.17 -34.61 5.04
C VAL A 16 9.30 -35.23 3.65
N ASP A 17 8.34 -36.08 3.27
CA ASP A 17 8.38 -36.79 2.00
C ASP A 17 8.09 -35.85 0.81
N ALA A 18 7.25 -34.83 0.98
CA ALA A 18 7.04 -33.80 -0.04
C ALA A 18 8.34 -33.01 -0.30
N VAL A 19 9.06 -32.63 0.76
CA VAL A 19 10.34 -31.92 0.64
C VAL A 19 11.39 -32.82 -0.02
N LEU A 20 11.51 -34.07 0.41
CA LEU A 20 12.45 -35.02 -0.19
C LEU A 20 12.15 -35.26 -1.68
N THR A 21 10.87 -35.38 -2.03
CA THR A 21 10.44 -35.56 -3.43
C THR A 21 10.85 -34.38 -4.29
N ALA A 22 10.67 -33.14 -3.80
CA ALA A 22 11.12 -31.95 -4.50
C ALA A 22 12.64 -31.93 -4.68
N ILE A 23 13.41 -32.27 -3.64
CA ILE A 23 14.88 -32.37 -3.73
C ILE A 23 15.27 -33.34 -4.84
N GLN A 24 14.72 -34.55 -4.84
CA GLN A 24 15.04 -35.57 -5.85
C GLN A 24 14.63 -35.16 -7.27
N ALA A 25 13.54 -34.40 -7.41
CA ALA A 25 13.01 -34.00 -8.71
C ALA A 25 13.86 -32.91 -9.40
N VAL A 26 14.50 -32.02 -8.63
CA VAL A 26 15.15 -30.81 -9.20
C VAL A 26 16.64 -30.67 -8.87
N THR A 27 17.23 -31.61 -8.13
CA THR A 27 18.64 -31.51 -7.71
C THR A 27 19.54 -32.42 -8.53
N GLY A 28 20.49 -31.83 -9.25
CA GLY A 28 21.59 -32.56 -9.92
C GLY A 28 22.86 -32.61 -9.07
N GLU A 29 24.00 -32.97 -9.70
CA GLU A 29 25.31 -33.06 -9.02
C GLU A 29 25.78 -31.75 -8.39
N ALA A 30 25.30 -30.60 -8.89
CA ALA A 30 25.59 -29.28 -8.33
C ALA A 30 25.06 -29.10 -6.88
N GLY A 31 24.09 -29.92 -6.48
CA GLY A 31 23.42 -29.84 -5.19
C GLY A 31 22.32 -28.78 -5.13
N CYS A 32 21.68 -28.63 -3.95
CA CYS A 32 20.62 -27.65 -3.74
C CYS A 32 20.72 -26.97 -2.36
N LEU A 33 20.23 -25.73 -2.31
CA LEU A 33 20.07 -24.96 -1.08
C LEU A 33 18.60 -24.92 -0.69
N LEU A 34 18.27 -25.42 0.50
CA LEU A 34 16.96 -25.28 1.11
C LEU A 34 16.91 -23.96 1.89
N ILE A 35 16.04 -23.03 1.48
CA ILE A 35 15.80 -21.78 2.22
C ILE A 35 14.50 -21.93 3.01
N VAL A 36 14.61 -21.93 4.34
CA VAL A 36 13.50 -22.24 5.25
C VAL A 36 13.23 -21.05 6.16
N LYS A 37 11.99 -20.57 6.22
CA LYS A 37 11.59 -19.56 7.22
C LYS A 37 11.68 -20.17 8.63
N THR A 38 12.11 -19.40 9.63
CA THR A 38 12.08 -19.84 11.03
C THR A 38 10.65 -20.12 11.48
N THR A 39 10.26 -21.38 11.36
CA THR A 39 8.90 -21.92 11.52
C THR A 39 9.00 -23.38 12.01
N PRO A 40 7.90 -24.02 12.40
CA PRO A 40 7.89 -25.47 12.68
C PRO A 40 8.42 -26.34 11.53
N ALA A 41 8.52 -25.78 10.30
CA ALA A 41 9.03 -26.48 9.13
C ALA A 41 10.51 -26.89 9.24
N ILE A 42 11.30 -26.27 10.14
CA ILE A 42 12.73 -26.58 10.31
C ILE A 42 12.95 -28.09 10.52
N GLY A 43 12.11 -28.75 11.33
CA GLY A 43 12.23 -30.19 11.57
C GLY A 43 11.98 -31.03 10.32
N ASN A 44 10.93 -30.69 9.55
CA ASN A 44 10.56 -31.45 8.36
C ASN A 44 11.59 -31.30 7.24
N PHE A 45 12.07 -30.07 7.00
CA PHE A 45 13.12 -29.80 6.01
C PHE A 45 14.47 -30.38 6.43
N GLY A 46 14.82 -30.30 7.72
CA GLY A 46 16.05 -30.89 8.26
C GLY A 46 16.09 -32.40 8.08
N LEU A 47 15.01 -33.11 8.43
CA LEU A 47 14.93 -34.55 8.22
C LEU A 47 14.93 -34.93 6.73
N ALA A 48 14.28 -34.15 5.87
CA ALA A 48 14.33 -34.36 4.43
C ALA A 48 15.75 -34.17 3.86
N ALA A 49 16.49 -33.16 4.33
CA ALA A 49 17.88 -32.93 3.96
C ALA A 49 18.78 -34.11 4.38
N GLU A 50 18.63 -34.63 5.60
CA GLU A 50 19.36 -35.81 6.07
C GLU A 50 19.05 -37.07 5.22
N LYS A 51 17.77 -37.30 4.91
CA LYS A 51 17.36 -38.39 4.01
C LYS A 51 17.99 -38.21 2.62
N ALA A 52 18.00 -37.00 2.08
CA ALA A 52 18.58 -36.71 0.76
C ALA A 52 20.11 -36.90 0.74
N ARG A 53 20.82 -36.44 1.77
CA ARG A 53 22.27 -36.66 1.94
C ARG A 53 22.62 -38.14 1.96
N ARG A 54 21.82 -38.96 2.66
CA ARG A 54 21.98 -40.43 2.66
C ARG A 54 21.81 -41.06 1.26
N LEU A 55 21.01 -40.44 0.39
CA LEU A 55 20.83 -40.86 -1.00
C LEU A 55 21.91 -40.32 -1.95
N GLY A 56 22.88 -39.55 -1.46
CA GLY A 56 24.00 -39.01 -2.23
C GLY A 56 23.81 -37.60 -2.77
N TYR A 57 22.71 -36.91 -2.44
CA TYR A 57 22.52 -35.52 -2.83
C TYR A 57 23.36 -34.58 -1.97
N ASN A 58 23.98 -33.58 -2.61
CA ASN A 58 24.61 -32.48 -1.90
C ASN A 58 23.55 -31.43 -1.53
N VAL A 59 23.25 -31.29 -0.24
CA VAL A 59 22.16 -30.44 0.24
C VAL A 59 22.65 -29.55 1.37
N GLU A 60 22.42 -28.25 1.24
CA GLU A 60 22.63 -27.26 2.30
C GLU A 60 21.30 -26.65 2.74
N MET A 61 21.24 -26.14 3.97
CA MET A 61 20.03 -25.53 4.53
C MET A 61 20.35 -24.19 5.18
N LEU A 62 19.60 -23.16 4.79
CA LEU A 62 19.63 -21.83 5.37
C LEU A 62 18.30 -21.54 6.05
N ILE A 63 18.34 -21.23 7.34
CA ILE A 63 17.18 -20.76 8.11
C ILE A 63 17.16 -19.24 8.08
N VAL A 64 16.05 -18.64 7.65
CA VAL A 64 15.86 -17.20 7.61
C VAL A 64 14.97 -16.76 8.76
N GLY A 65 15.52 -15.92 9.64
CA GLY A 65 14.84 -15.27 10.74
C GLY A 65 15.10 -13.77 10.71
N ASP A 66 14.34 -13.05 9.90
CA ASP A 66 14.50 -11.61 9.66
C ASP A 66 13.61 -10.74 10.55
N ASP A 67 12.63 -11.30 11.27
CA ASP A 67 11.73 -10.53 12.15
C ASP A 67 12.44 -9.99 13.41
N ILE A 68 12.53 -8.67 13.53
CA ILE A 68 13.16 -7.99 14.66
C ILE A 68 12.17 -7.61 15.78
N SER A 69 10.88 -7.94 15.66
CA SER A 69 9.88 -7.45 16.62
C SER A 69 10.06 -8.01 18.03
N LEU A 70 10.70 -9.18 18.18
CA LEU A 70 10.90 -9.89 19.45
C LEU A 70 12.39 -10.04 19.79
N PRO A 71 13.05 -9.01 20.37
CA PRO A 71 14.49 -9.03 20.66
C PRO A 71 14.96 -10.18 21.56
N ASP A 72 14.12 -10.61 22.52
CA ASP A 72 14.44 -11.69 23.46
C ASP A 72 14.23 -13.09 22.86
N ASN A 73 13.65 -13.17 21.67
CA ASN A 73 13.42 -14.44 21.00
C ASN A 73 14.73 -14.95 20.38
N LYS A 74 15.22 -16.09 20.88
CA LYS A 74 16.45 -16.75 20.38
C LYS A 74 16.32 -17.27 18.93
N GLN A 75 15.10 -17.38 18.41
CA GLN A 75 14.81 -17.82 17.05
C GLN A 75 13.87 -16.82 16.37
N PRO A 76 14.41 -15.69 15.86
CA PRO A 76 13.63 -14.70 15.12
C PRO A 76 12.79 -15.33 14.02
N ARG A 77 11.52 -14.91 13.88
CA ARG A 77 10.61 -15.47 12.86
C ARG A 77 11.10 -15.12 11.46
N GLY A 78 10.87 -16.02 10.51
CA GLY A 78 11.09 -15.74 9.09
C GLY A 78 9.84 -15.14 8.46
N ILE A 79 9.93 -13.90 7.96
CA ILE A 79 8.79 -13.17 7.37
C ILE A 79 9.15 -12.67 5.96
N ALA A 80 8.76 -11.44 5.62
CA ALA A 80 8.81 -10.92 4.26
C ALA A 80 10.22 -10.90 3.66
N GLY A 81 11.26 -10.60 4.43
CA GLY A 81 12.64 -10.51 3.96
C GLY A 81 13.23 -11.81 3.42
N THR A 82 12.58 -12.95 3.70
CA THR A 82 12.92 -14.24 3.10
C THR A 82 12.98 -14.19 1.56
N ILE A 83 12.13 -13.41 0.90
CA ILE A 83 12.15 -13.34 -0.57
C ILE A 83 13.33 -12.54 -1.11
N LEU A 84 13.91 -11.63 -0.31
CA LEU A 84 15.15 -10.93 -0.66
C LEU A 84 16.33 -11.92 -0.63
N VAL A 85 16.32 -12.84 0.35
CA VAL A 85 17.28 -13.96 0.39
C VAL A 85 17.11 -14.89 -0.83
N HIS A 86 15.87 -15.19 -1.24
CA HIS A 86 15.62 -15.94 -2.47
C HIS A 86 16.18 -15.23 -3.72
N LYS A 87 16.08 -13.89 -3.75
CA LYS A 87 16.60 -13.09 -4.86
C LYS A 87 18.12 -13.18 -4.96
N VAL A 88 18.82 -13.04 -3.83
CA VAL A 88 20.29 -13.14 -3.77
C VAL A 88 20.76 -14.56 -4.07
N ALA A 89 20.21 -15.57 -3.41
CA ALA A 89 20.56 -16.98 -3.66
C ALA A 89 20.36 -17.34 -5.14
N GLY A 90 19.21 -16.95 -5.70
CA GLY A 90 18.87 -17.17 -7.08
C GLY A 90 19.82 -16.50 -8.08
N TYR A 91 20.32 -15.30 -7.77
CA TYR A 91 21.25 -14.58 -8.64
C TYR A 91 22.55 -15.37 -8.86
N PHE A 92 23.11 -15.91 -7.78
CA PHE A 92 24.34 -16.70 -7.83
C PHE A 92 24.11 -18.10 -8.42
N ALA A 93 22.99 -18.75 -8.06
CA ALA A 93 22.66 -20.08 -8.59
C ALA A 93 22.51 -20.07 -10.12
N GLU A 94 21.77 -19.10 -10.68
CA GLU A 94 21.56 -18.96 -12.14
C GLU A 94 22.86 -18.69 -12.91
N ARG A 95 23.90 -18.20 -12.24
CA ARG A 95 25.22 -17.93 -12.83
C ARG A 95 26.19 -19.09 -12.70
N GLY A 96 25.72 -20.26 -12.24
CA GLY A 96 26.53 -21.47 -12.15
C GLY A 96 27.54 -21.47 -11.00
N PHE A 97 27.37 -20.61 -10.00
CA PHE A 97 28.21 -20.68 -8.80
C PHE A 97 27.93 -21.97 -8.01
N ASN A 98 28.95 -22.49 -7.33
CA ASN A 98 28.82 -23.71 -6.53
C ASN A 98 27.92 -23.51 -5.29
N LEU A 99 27.40 -24.62 -4.75
CA LEU A 99 26.47 -24.61 -3.61
C LEU A 99 27.02 -23.85 -2.39
N ALA A 100 28.31 -24.00 -2.07
CA ALA A 100 28.94 -23.30 -0.96
C ALA A 100 28.91 -21.77 -1.14
N THR A 101 29.11 -21.28 -2.36
CA THR A 101 29.03 -19.85 -2.67
C THR A 101 27.59 -19.35 -2.59
N VAL A 102 26.63 -20.12 -3.13
CA VAL A 102 25.21 -19.78 -3.04
C VAL A 102 24.76 -19.70 -1.58
N LEU A 103 25.13 -20.68 -0.75
CA LEU A 103 24.87 -20.66 0.69
C LEU A 103 25.50 -19.44 1.37
N ARG A 104 26.78 -19.17 1.10
CA ARG A 104 27.49 -18.03 1.70
C ARG A 104 26.81 -16.70 1.40
N GLU A 105 26.46 -16.45 0.14
CA GLU A 105 25.83 -15.20 -0.29
C GLU A 105 24.37 -15.09 0.20
N ALA A 106 23.63 -16.20 0.22
CA ALA A 106 22.29 -16.23 0.80
C ALA A 106 22.31 -15.96 2.31
N GLN A 107 23.24 -16.58 3.04
CA GLN A 107 23.44 -16.34 4.47
C GLN A 107 23.85 -14.89 4.75
N TYR A 108 24.71 -14.33 3.88
CA TYR A 108 25.12 -12.94 3.95
C TYR A 108 23.93 -11.99 3.73
N ALA A 109 23.08 -12.24 2.73
CA ALA A 109 21.86 -11.47 2.53
C ALA A 109 20.92 -11.58 3.74
N ALA A 110 20.74 -12.79 4.28
CA ALA A 110 19.91 -13.01 5.46
C ALA A 110 20.40 -12.25 6.69
N SER A 111 21.72 -12.22 6.95
CA SER A 111 22.29 -11.49 8.10
C SER A 111 22.23 -9.97 7.95
N HIS A 112 21.96 -9.46 6.75
CA HIS A 112 21.81 -8.03 6.44
C HIS A 112 20.36 -7.64 6.18
N THR A 113 19.41 -8.53 6.44
CA THR A 113 17.98 -8.32 6.25
C THR A 113 17.28 -8.24 7.60
N ALA A 114 16.49 -7.19 7.82
CA ALA A 114 15.69 -7.00 9.02
C ALA A 114 14.27 -6.59 8.63
N SER A 115 13.27 -7.16 9.29
CA SER A 115 11.86 -6.94 9.00
C SER A 115 11.07 -6.69 10.26
N ILE A 116 10.06 -5.83 10.17
CA ILE A 116 9.08 -5.63 11.24
C ILE A 116 7.68 -5.48 10.63
N GLY A 117 6.72 -6.19 11.21
CA GLY A 117 5.31 -6.16 10.80
C GLY A 117 4.42 -5.42 11.79
N VAL A 118 3.27 -4.95 11.32
CA VAL A 118 2.19 -4.44 12.16
C VAL A 118 0.85 -4.82 11.54
N ALA A 119 -0.13 -5.16 12.37
CA ALA A 119 -1.48 -5.49 11.92
C ALA A 119 -2.54 -4.80 12.76
N LEU A 120 -3.61 -4.34 12.12
CA LEU A 120 -4.81 -3.82 12.79
C LEU A 120 -5.76 -4.96 13.15
N ALA A 121 -5.79 -6.01 12.34
CA ALA A 121 -6.56 -7.22 12.56
C ALA A 121 -5.83 -8.43 11.98
N SER A 122 -5.99 -9.59 12.62
CA SER A 122 -5.54 -10.88 12.08
C SER A 122 -6.32 -11.26 10.82
N CYS A 123 -5.95 -12.36 10.17
CA CYS A 123 -6.65 -12.90 9.00
C CYS A 123 -7.87 -13.76 9.36
N HIS A 124 -8.76 -13.94 8.39
CA HIS A 124 -9.83 -14.92 8.43
C HIS A 124 -9.31 -16.29 7.99
N LEU A 125 -9.49 -17.30 8.84
CA LEU A 125 -9.18 -18.69 8.50
C LEU A 125 -10.42 -19.34 7.86
N PRO A 126 -10.31 -20.02 6.71
CA PRO A 126 -11.42 -20.73 6.07
C PRO A 126 -12.10 -21.78 6.96
N GLN A 127 -11.38 -22.28 7.98
CA GLN A 127 -11.83 -23.33 8.89
C GLN A 127 -12.50 -22.77 10.16
N GLU A 128 -12.37 -21.47 10.44
CA GLU A 128 -12.89 -20.82 11.65
C GLU A 128 -13.85 -19.68 11.28
N ALA A 129 -14.92 -20.01 10.55
CA ALA A 129 -15.86 -19.00 10.04
C ALA A 129 -16.64 -18.25 11.14
N ASP A 130 -16.74 -18.83 12.34
CA ASP A 130 -17.58 -18.31 13.43
C ASP A 130 -16.82 -17.41 14.43
N SER A 131 -15.48 -17.29 14.33
CA SER A 131 -14.68 -16.41 15.17
C SER A 131 -14.22 -15.18 14.39
N ALA A 132 -14.50 -13.99 14.94
CA ALA A 132 -13.90 -12.77 14.41
C ALA A 132 -12.38 -12.81 14.61
N PRO A 133 -11.57 -12.36 13.62
CA PRO A 133 -10.12 -12.29 13.79
C PRO A 133 -9.73 -11.42 14.98
N ARG A 134 -8.59 -11.74 15.62
CA ARG A 134 -8.00 -10.92 16.69
C ARG A 134 -7.87 -9.47 16.23
N HIS A 135 -8.56 -8.56 16.91
CA HIS A 135 -8.61 -7.13 16.59
C HIS A 135 -8.83 -6.33 17.88
N GLN A 136 -8.15 -5.18 17.99
CA GLN A 136 -8.38 -4.21 19.05
C GLN A 136 -8.69 -2.84 18.42
N ALA A 137 -9.91 -2.35 18.64
CA ALA A 137 -10.39 -1.11 18.04
C ALA A 137 -9.50 0.09 18.43
N GLY A 138 -9.14 0.91 17.46
CA GLY A 138 -8.27 2.09 17.65
C GLY A 138 -6.81 1.78 17.95
N HIS A 139 -6.40 0.50 17.92
CA HIS A 139 -5.03 0.07 18.21
C HIS A 139 -4.43 -0.68 17.01
N ALA A 140 -3.11 -0.87 17.07
CA ALA A 140 -2.35 -1.70 16.13
C ALA A 140 -1.45 -2.68 16.90
N GLU A 141 -1.34 -3.92 16.43
CA GLU A 141 -0.48 -4.94 17.03
C GLU A 141 0.86 -5.00 16.28
N LEU A 142 1.93 -4.58 16.96
CA LEU A 142 3.28 -4.61 16.43
C LEU A 142 3.85 -6.02 16.51
N GLY A 143 4.36 -6.53 15.39
CA GLY A 143 4.99 -7.83 15.30
C GLY A 143 4.01 -9.00 15.25
N MET A 144 2.73 -8.80 14.88
CA MET A 144 1.84 -9.93 14.61
C MET A 144 2.49 -10.84 13.55
N GLY A 145 2.57 -12.14 13.84
CA GLY A 145 3.22 -13.10 12.96
C GLY A 145 2.39 -13.41 11.71
N ILE A 146 3.03 -13.94 10.66
CA ILE A 146 2.37 -14.23 9.37
C ILE A 146 1.37 -15.39 9.42
N HIS A 147 1.27 -16.10 10.55
CA HIS A 147 0.24 -17.11 10.81
C HIS A 147 -0.74 -16.64 11.91
N GLY A 148 -0.73 -15.35 12.27
CA GLY A 148 -1.56 -14.78 13.34
C GLY A 148 -0.97 -14.94 14.75
N GLU A 149 0.30 -15.34 14.87
CA GLU A 149 0.96 -15.46 16.18
C GLU A 149 0.96 -14.11 16.93
N PRO A 150 0.92 -14.11 18.28
CA PRO A 150 0.97 -12.89 19.06
C PRO A 150 2.16 -11.98 18.69
N GLY A 151 1.87 -10.68 18.64
CA GLY A 151 2.86 -9.65 18.47
C GLY A 151 3.67 -9.35 19.72
N ALA A 152 4.62 -8.43 19.56
CA ALA A 152 5.49 -7.96 20.62
C ALA A 152 4.79 -6.94 21.53
N SER A 153 3.93 -6.10 20.98
CA SER A 153 3.21 -5.08 21.74
C SER A 153 1.97 -4.56 21.00
N THR A 154 1.10 -3.90 21.75
CA THR A 154 -0.03 -3.14 21.21
C THR A 154 0.32 -1.64 21.23
N ILE A 155 0.07 -0.96 20.13
CA ILE A 155 0.22 0.49 19.96
C ILE A 155 -1.17 1.12 20.05
N ALA A 156 -1.35 2.13 20.92
CA ALA A 156 -2.62 2.82 21.14
C ALA A 156 -2.91 3.91 20.10
N THR A 157 -2.70 3.61 18.82
CA THR A 157 -2.98 4.48 17.68
C THR A 157 -3.09 3.65 16.41
N GLN A 158 -3.78 4.19 15.41
CA GLN A 158 -3.75 3.70 14.02
C GLN A 158 -3.21 4.75 13.05
N ASN A 159 -2.63 5.83 13.58
CA ASN A 159 -2.03 6.88 12.77
C ASN A 159 -0.84 6.34 11.97
N SER A 160 -0.89 6.48 10.64
CA SER A 160 0.13 5.94 9.74
C SER A 160 1.52 6.51 10.02
N ALA A 161 1.62 7.81 10.29
CA ALA A 161 2.90 8.47 10.52
C ALA A 161 3.54 7.99 11.84
N GLU A 162 2.75 7.87 12.92
CA GLU A 162 3.24 7.37 14.20
C GLU A 162 3.73 5.92 14.10
N ILE A 163 2.94 5.05 13.46
CA ILE A 163 3.28 3.64 13.28
C ILE A 163 4.53 3.48 12.42
N VAL A 164 4.60 4.16 11.28
CA VAL A 164 5.74 4.04 10.36
C VAL A 164 7.01 4.60 11.01
N ASN A 165 6.95 5.73 11.73
CA ASN A 165 8.11 6.24 12.46
C ASN A 165 8.60 5.26 13.54
N LEU A 166 7.70 4.65 14.31
CA LEU A 166 8.05 3.64 15.30
C LEU A 166 8.73 2.41 14.66
N MET A 167 8.20 1.93 13.53
CA MET A 167 8.78 0.80 12.80
C MET A 167 10.17 1.17 12.24
N VAL A 168 10.31 2.37 11.68
CA VAL A 168 11.57 2.88 11.13
C VAL A 168 12.62 3.09 12.23
N GLU A 169 12.24 3.56 13.41
CA GLU A 169 13.15 3.69 14.56
C GLU A 169 13.73 2.33 14.94
N LYS A 170 12.88 1.30 15.06
CA LYS A 170 13.30 -0.08 15.38
C LYS A 170 14.18 -0.67 14.28
N LEU A 171 13.83 -0.47 13.01
CA LEU A 171 14.66 -0.92 11.88
C LEU A 171 16.00 -0.20 11.85
N THR A 172 16.03 1.11 12.09
CA THR A 172 17.27 1.90 12.09
C THR A 172 18.22 1.44 13.19
N ALA A 173 17.69 1.08 14.36
CA ALA A 173 18.48 0.51 15.46
C ALA A 173 19.06 -0.88 15.14
N ALA A 174 18.41 -1.65 14.26
CA ALA A 174 18.91 -2.95 13.79
C ALA A 174 19.86 -2.84 12.59
N LEU A 175 19.92 -1.69 11.93
CA LEU A 175 20.81 -1.43 10.80
C LEU A 175 22.18 -0.95 11.27
N PRO A 176 23.24 -1.16 10.47
CA PRO A 176 24.50 -0.46 10.68
C PRO A 176 24.31 1.06 10.64
N GLU A 177 25.13 1.80 11.40
CA GLU A 177 25.08 3.27 11.48
C GLU A 177 25.22 3.95 10.11
N THR A 178 25.98 3.32 9.20
CA THR A 178 26.24 3.79 7.85
C THR A 178 25.79 2.76 6.81
N GLY A 179 25.82 3.11 5.53
CA GLY A 179 25.38 2.25 4.44
C GLY A 179 23.96 2.55 3.97
N ARG A 180 23.67 2.12 2.74
CA ARG A 180 22.42 2.41 2.03
C ARG A 180 21.55 1.15 2.01
N PRO A 181 20.32 1.14 2.54
CA PRO A 181 19.43 0.01 2.40
C PRO A 181 18.53 0.11 1.15
N ALA A 182 18.10 -1.04 0.65
CA ALA A 182 16.82 -1.15 -0.02
C ALA A 182 15.73 -1.40 1.03
N VAL A 183 14.55 -0.84 0.81
CA VAL A 183 13.39 -1.04 1.69
C VAL A 183 12.27 -1.70 0.89
N MET A 184 11.71 -2.76 1.43
CA MET A 184 10.52 -3.41 0.91
C MET A 184 9.32 -3.09 1.78
N LEU A 185 8.26 -2.59 1.16
CA LEU A 185 6.97 -2.35 1.79
C LEU A 185 5.98 -3.42 1.34
N ASN A 186 5.73 -4.37 2.23
CA ASN A 186 4.93 -5.56 1.96
C ASN A 186 3.53 -5.44 2.60
N ASN A 187 2.48 -5.66 1.80
CA ASN A 187 1.10 -5.76 2.26
C ASN A 187 0.84 -7.19 2.75
N LEU A 188 0.31 -7.35 3.98
CA LEU A 188 -0.01 -8.66 4.54
C LEU A 188 -1.30 -9.25 3.99
N GLY A 189 -2.07 -8.48 3.20
CA GLY A 189 -3.19 -8.96 2.40
C GLY A 189 -4.43 -8.07 2.44
N GLY A 190 -4.71 -7.47 3.60
CA GLY A 190 -5.97 -6.75 3.87
C GLY A 190 -5.88 -5.22 3.89
N VAL A 191 -4.71 -4.63 3.59
CA VAL A 191 -4.56 -3.17 3.53
C VAL A 191 -4.95 -2.67 2.15
N SER A 192 -5.77 -1.62 2.07
CA SER A 192 -6.19 -1.05 0.79
C SER A 192 -5.02 -0.41 0.04
N VAL A 193 -5.12 -0.33 -1.28
CA VAL A 193 -4.08 0.34 -2.10
C VAL A 193 -3.90 1.81 -1.70
N ALA A 194 -4.98 2.50 -1.33
CA ALA A 194 -4.91 3.87 -0.82
C ALA A 194 -4.13 3.97 0.49
N GLU A 195 -4.40 3.09 1.46
CA GLU A 195 -3.63 3.01 2.71
C GLU A 195 -2.15 2.68 2.42
N MET A 196 -1.86 1.73 1.51
CA MET A 196 -0.48 1.41 1.13
C MET A 196 0.26 2.60 0.47
N ALA A 197 -0.43 3.45 -0.29
CA ALA A 197 0.13 4.68 -0.83
C ALA A 197 0.43 5.71 0.28
N ILE A 198 -0.46 5.84 1.26
CA ILE A 198 -0.21 6.67 2.47
C ILE A 198 1.02 6.15 3.22
N LEU A 199 1.11 4.84 3.46
CA LEU A 199 2.28 4.23 4.13
C LEU A 199 3.58 4.45 3.36
N THR A 200 3.53 4.40 2.03
CA THR A 200 4.67 4.74 1.16
C THR A 200 5.09 6.19 1.33
N ARG A 201 4.12 7.12 1.39
CA ARG A 201 4.37 8.53 1.67
C ARG A 201 4.96 8.73 3.07
N GLU A 202 4.45 8.05 4.10
CA GLU A 202 5.00 8.17 5.44
C GLU A 202 6.45 7.68 5.50
N LEU A 203 6.76 6.54 4.87
CA LEU A 203 8.13 6.04 4.75
C LEU A 203 9.07 7.08 4.13
N ALA A 204 8.61 7.74 3.05
CA ALA A 204 9.35 8.80 2.37
C ALA A 204 9.51 10.09 3.22
N ASN A 205 8.77 10.24 4.31
CA ASN A 205 8.90 11.37 5.25
C ASN A 205 9.61 10.98 6.56
N THR A 206 10.15 9.76 6.67
CA THR A 206 10.92 9.34 7.84
C THR A 206 12.41 9.71 7.72
N PRO A 207 13.16 9.76 8.84
CA PRO A 207 14.62 9.98 8.81
C PRO A 207 15.40 8.94 7.99
N LEU A 208 14.84 7.74 7.80
CA LEU A 208 15.49 6.68 7.01
C LEU A 208 15.50 7.01 5.51
N GLN A 209 14.57 7.83 5.01
CA GLN A 209 14.43 8.12 3.58
C GLN A 209 15.75 8.55 2.91
N ALA A 210 16.56 9.36 3.60
CA ALA A 210 17.82 9.86 3.05
C ALA A 210 18.86 8.75 2.75
N ARG A 211 18.67 7.55 3.31
CA ARG A 211 19.54 6.39 3.08
C ARG A 211 18.97 5.40 2.05
N ILE A 212 17.68 5.50 1.69
CA ILE A 212 17.00 4.51 0.85
C ILE A 212 17.35 4.74 -0.62
N ASP A 213 18.08 3.82 -1.24
CA ASP A 213 18.32 3.86 -2.69
C ASP A 213 17.16 3.24 -3.47
N TRP A 214 16.55 2.18 -2.93
CA TRP A 214 15.58 1.36 -3.63
C TRP A 214 14.37 1.04 -2.76
N LEU A 215 13.20 1.22 -3.33
CA LEU A 215 11.92 0.78 -2.80
C LEU A 215 11.44 -0.45 -3.58
N ILE A 216 11.01 -1.49 -2.87
CA ILE A 216 10.37 -2.68 -3.42
C ILE A 216 8.92 -2.71 -2.91
N GLY A 217 7.96 -2.59 -3.82
CA GLY A 217 6.55 -2.37 -3.47
C GLY A 217 6.15 -0.89 -3.51
N PRO A 218 5.01 -0.50 -2.89
CA PRO A 218 4.13 -1.33 -2.06
C PRO A 218 3.47 -2.48 -2.85
N ALA A 219 3.51 -3.70 -2.33
CA ALA A 219 2.86 -4.86 -2.97
C ALA A 219 2.57 -5.98 -1.96
N SER A 220 1.62 -6.85 -2.30
CA SER A 220 1.37 -8.09 -1.56
C SER A 220 2.39 -9.15 -1.99
N LEU A 221 3.45 -9.33 -1.20
CA LEU A 221 4.60 -10.18 -1.56
C LEU A 221 4.67 -11.44 -0.68
N VAL A 222 4.65 -11.26 0.64
CA VAL A 222 4.55 -12.33 1.64
C VAL A 222 3.37 -12.01 2.53
N THR A 223 2.21 -12.57 2.18
CA THR A 223 0.95 -12.30 2.84
C THR A 223 0.70 -13.23 4.02
N ALA A 224 -0.27 -12.84 4.84
CA ALA A 224 -0.93 -13.66 5.83
C ALA A 224 -2.43 -13.66 5.49
N LEU A 225 -2.79 -14.35 4.40
CA LEU A 225 -4.15 -14.34 3.84
C LEU A 225 -4.66 -12.91 3.58
N ASP A 226 -5.71 -12.49 4.27
CA ASP A 226 -6.35 -11.17 4.21
C ASP A 226 -6.05 -10.30 5.44
N MET A 227 -4.99 -10.63 6.20
CA MET A 227 -4.59 -9.87 7.37
C MET A 227 -4.45 -8.38 7.05
N LYS A 228 -5.18 -7.54 7.79
CA LYS A 228 -5.11 -6.08 7.62
C LYS A 228 -3.88 -5.55 8.34
N GLY A 229 -2.74 -5.68 7.69
CA GLY A 229 -1.45 -5.20 8.17
C GLY A 229 -0.42 -5.06 7.06
N PHE A 230 0.74 -4.52 7.42
CA PHE A 230 1.87 -4.36 6.51
C PHE A 230 3.18 -4.65 7.23
N SER A 231 4.25 -4.80 6.46
CA SER A 231 5.61 -4.95 7.00
C SER A 231 6.59 -4.10 6.23
N LEU A 232 7.60 -3.64 6.95
CA LEU A 232 8.78 -2.98 6.40
C LEU A 232 9.96 -3.91 6.56
N THR A 233 10.67 -4.14 5.47
CA THR A 233 11.93 -4.90 5.46
C THR A 233 13.04 -4.02 4.92
N THR A 234 14.18 -3.99 5.61
CA THR A 234 15.41 -3.38 5.12
C THR A 234 16.40 -4.47 4.74
N ILE A 235 17.16 -4.25 3.67
CA ILE A 235 18.35 -5.03 3.34
C ILE A 235 19.50 -4.08 3.05
N VAL A 236 20.65 -4.26 3.72
CA VAL A 236 21.83 -3.42 3.50
C VAL A 236 22.40 -3.71 2.10
N LEU A 237 22.65 -2.66 1.32
CA LEU A 237 23.16 -2.76 -0.04
C LEU A 237 24.67 -2.79 -0.05
N GLU A 238 25.18 -4.01 -0.11
CA GLU A 238 26.53 -4.30 -0.55
C GLU A 238 26.53 -4.57 -2.06
N GLU A 239 27.69 -4.45 -2.71
CA GLU A 239 27.78 -4.49 -4.18
C GLU A 239 27.11 -5.75 -4.79
N SER A 240 27.33 -6.92 -4.18
CA SER A 240 26.73 -8.17 -4.65
C SER A 240 25.21 -8.22 -4.44
N ILE A 241 24.74 -7.72 -3.29
CA ILE A 241 23.32 -7.66 -2.95
C ILE A 241 22.59 -6.72 -3.90
N GLU A 242 23.11 -5.51 -4.12
CA GLU A 242 22.49 -4.54 -5.02
C GLU A 242 22.39 -5.08 -6.45
N LYS A 243 23.49 -5.63 -6.99
CA LYS A 243 23.49 -6.30 -8.30
C LYS A 243 22.47 -7.44 -8.36
N ALA A 244 22.38 -8.24 -7.32
CA ALA A 244 21.44 -9.34 -7.25
C ALA A 244 19.99 -8.85 -7.24
N LEU A 245 19.64 -7.85 -6.43
CA LEU A 245 18.28 -7.30 -6.35
C LEU A 245 17.83 -6.68 -7.68
N LEU A 246 18.73 -5.97 -8.38
CA LEU A 246 18.43 -5.26 -9.62
C LEU A 246 18.40 -6.14 -10.88
N SER A 247 18.95 -7.35 -10.80
CA SER A 247 18.89 -8.29 -11.93
C SER A 247 17.45 -8.69 -12.27
N ASP A 248 17.11 -8.77 -13.55
CA ASP A 248 15.80 -9.25 -13.98
C ASP A 248 15.65 -10.75 -13.67
N VAL A 249 14.41 -11.19 -13.43
CA VAL A 249 14.05 -12.57 -13.11
C VAL A 249 12.71 -12.93 -13.75
N GLU A 250 12.56 -14.19 -14.14
CA GLU A 250 11.33 -14.70 -14.76
C GLU A 250 10.44 -15.35 -13.70
N THR A 251 9.76 -14.51 -12.90
CA THR A 251 8.84 -14.97 -11.86
C THR A 251 7.55 -14.17 -11.89
N ALA A 252 6.45 -14.75 -11.44
CA ALA A 252 5.13 -14.12 -11.53
C ALA A 252 5.00 -12.81 -10.74
N SER A 253 5.71 -12.67 -9.61
CA SER A 253 5.39 -11.63 -8.61
C SER A 253 6.57 -10.82 -8.09
N TRP A 254 7.80 -11.05 -8.56
CA TRP A 254 8.95 -10.21 -8.13
C TRP A 254 8.74 -8.76 -8.56
N GLN A 255 8.79 -7.84 -7.60
CA GLN A 255 8.68 -6.41 -7.87
C GLN A 255 10.06 -5.83 -8.17
N LYS A 256 10.20 -5.19 -9.33
CA LYS A 256 11.43 -4.51 -9.69
C LYS A 256 11.69 -3.36 -8.72
N PRO A 257 12.86 -3.28 -8.07
CA PRO A 257 13.18 -2.16 -7.21
C PRO A 257 13.14 -0.83 -7.98
N VAL A 258 12.58 0.21 -7.37
CA VAL A 258 12.49 1.56 -7.94
C VAL A 258 13.14 2.58 -7.01
N GLN A 259 13.75 3.62 -7.57
CA GLN A 259 14.26 4.71 -6.75
C GLN A 259 13.10 5.54 -6.19
N PRO A 260 13.10 5.89 -4.89
CA PRO A 260 12.16 6.87 -4.34
C PRO A 260 12.25 8.17 -5.13
N ARG A 261 11.09 8.71 -5.56
CA ARG A 261 11.03 9.92 -6.38
C ARG A 261 10.55 11.12 -5.58
N THR A 262 11.12 12.28 -5.87
CA THR A 262 10.56 13.56 -5.43
C THR A 262 9.26 13.85 -6.18
N ILE A 263 8.25 14.34 -5.45
CA ILE A 263 6.99 14.78 -6.06
C ILE A 263 7.23 16.12 -6.75
N ASN A 264 7.16 16.12 -8.09
CA ASN A 264 7.34 17.32 -8.89
C ASN A 264 6.00 18.01 -9.10
N VAL A 265 5.88 19.26 -8.62
CA VAL A 265 4.72 20.12 -8.89
C VAL A 265 4.98 20.89 -10.17
N VAL A 266 4.12 20.73 -11.17
CA VAL A 266 4.25 21.38 -12.48
C VAL A 266 3.28 22.57 -12.55
N PRO A 267 3.75 23.79 -12.88
CA PRO A 267 2.87 24.94 -13.02
C PRO A 267 1.94 24.78 -14.24
N SER A 268 0.70 25.23 -14.10
CA SER A 268 -0.27 25.31 -15.20
C SER A 268 -0.15 26.65 -15.95
N THR A 269 -0.38 26.62 -17.25
CA THR A 269 -0.46 27.81 -18.13
C THR A 269 -1.90 28.19 -18.48
N LEU A 270 -2.89 27.51 -17.89
CA LEU A 270 -4.30 27.79 -18.15
C LEU A 270 -4.73 29.09 -17.46
N ASP A 271 -5.39 29.96 -18.23
CA ASP A 271 -5.96 31.22 -17.75
C ASP A 271 -7.21 30.99 -16.88
N SER A 272 -7.62 32.05 -16.17
CA SER A 272 -8.81 32.07 -15.33
C SER A 272 -10.07 31.72 -16.13
N ALA A 273 -10.89 30.81 -15.62
CA ALA A 273 -12.18 30.43 -16.21
C ALA A 273 -13.31 31.47 -15.97
N ARG A 274 -12.98 32.62 -15.37
CA ARG A 274 -13.93 33.68 -15.04
C ARG A 274 -14.48 34.32 -16.31
N VAL A 275 -15.80 34.52 -16.38
CA VAL A 275 -16.42 35.25 -17.49
C VAL A 275 -16.12 36.74 -17.34
N ASP A 276 -15.40 37.30 -18.31
CA ASP A 276 -15.23 38.74 -18.43
C ASP A 276 -16.48 39.37 -19.05
N PHE A 277 -16.99 40.42 -18.42
CA PHE A 277 -18.19 41.12 -18.90
C PHE A 277 -18.17 42.60 -18.51
N THR A 278 -18.92 43.41 -19.26
CA THR A 278 -19.21 44.80 -18.90
C THR A 278 -20.70 44.94 -18.60
N PRO A 279 -21.10 45.43 -17.41
CA PRO A 279 -22.51 45.64 -17.11
C PRO A 279 -23.18 46.57 -18.13
N SER A 280 -24.43 46.27 -18.48
CA SER A 280 -25.19 47.08 -19.43
C SER A 280 -26.68 47.03 -19.13
N ALA A 281 -27.38 48.10 -19.48
CA ALA A 281 -28.81 48.22 -19.26
C ALA A 281 -29.60 47.81 -20.50
N ASN A 282 -30.60 46.95 -20.31
CA ASN A 282 -31.62 46.60 -21.29
C ASN A 282 -32.94 46.38 -20.53
N PRO A 283 -33.90 47.31 -20.59
CA PRO A 283 -35.12 47.21 -19.80
C PRO A 283 -35.90 45.92 -20.07
N GLN A 284 -36.03 45.53 -21.34
CA GLN A 284 -36.78 44.33 -21.71
C GLN A 284 -36.13 43.05 -21.17
N VAL A 285 -34.81 42.90 -21.29
CA VAL A 285 -34.10 41.73 -20.75
C VAL A 285 -34.10 41.74 -19.21
N GLY A 286 -33.92 42.92 -18.61
CA GLY A 286 -34.01 43.10 -17.16
C GLY A 286 -35.36 42.64 -16.60
N ASP A 287 -36.46 43.00 -17.27
CA ASP A 287 -37.81 42.58 -16.89
C ASP A 287 -37.97 41.05 -16.94
N TYR A 288 -37.44 40.39 -17.98
CA TYR A 288 -37.48 38.93 -18.07
C TYR A 288 -36.65 38.26 -16.97
N VAL A 289 -35.44 38.76 -16.68
CA VAL A 289 -34.60 38.24 -15.61
C VAL A 289 -35.32 38.38 -14.26
N ALA A 290 -35.87 39.56 -13.97
CA ALA A 290 -36.63 39.82 -12.74
C ALA A 290 -37.82 38.89 -12.59
N GLN A 291 -38.58 38.66 -13.67
CA GLN A 291 -39.75 37.79 -13.66
C GLN A 291 -39.38 36.32 -13.38
N VAL A 292 -38.33 35.81 -14.04
CA VAL A 292 -37.86 34.43 -13.84
C VAL A 292 -37.31 34.24 -12.45
N THR A 293 -36.46 35.15 -11.98
CA THR A 293 -35.88 35.05 -10.63
C THR A 293 -36.95 35.16 -9.55
N GLY A 294 -37.92 36.07 -9.70
CA GLY A 294 -39.04 36.21 -8.78
C GLY A 294 -39.87 34.94 -8.68
N ALA A 295 -40.25 34.36 -9.83
CA ALA A 295 -41.03 33.11 -9.86
C ALA A 295 -40.32 31.94 -9.17
N LEU A 296 -39.00 31.79 -9.36
CA LEU A 296 -38.23 30.73 -8.72
C LEU A 296 -38.11 30.93 -7.20
N ILE A 297 -37.97 32.18 -6.75
CA ILE A 297 -37.94 32.51 -5.32
C ILE A 297 -39.30 32.23 -4.67
N ASP A 298 -40.39 32.63 -5.32
CA ASP A 298 -41.75 32.43 -4.80
C ASP A 298 -42.14 30.95 -4.71
N LEU A 299 -41.54 30.10 -5.55
CA LEU A 299 -41.77 28.66 -5.58
C LEU A 299 -40.97 27.87 -4.53
N GLU A 300 -40.13 28.52 -3.72
CA GLU A 300 -39.21 27.86 -2.79
C GLU A 300 -39.89 26.81 -1.90
N GLU A 301 -40.88 27.21 -1.09
CA GLU A 301 -41.53 26.29 -0.15
C GLU A 301 -42.30 25.18 -0.89
N HIS A 302 -42.89 25.50 -2.03
CA HIS A 302 -43.67 24.55 -2.81
C HIS A 302 -42.78 23.46 -3.42
N LEU A 303 -41.66 23.86 -4.02
CA LEU A 303 -40.70 22.94 -4.61
C LEU A 303 -40.03 22.07 -3.54
N ASN A 304 -39.70 22.63 -2.38
CA ASN A 304 -39.21 21.84 -1.24
C ASN A 304 -40.25 20.80 -0.80
N ALA A 305 -41.53 21.17 -0.73
CA ALA A 305 -42.59 20.23 -0.36
C ALA A 305 -42.82 19.11 -1.40
N LEU A 306 -42.62 19.41 -2.69
CA LEU A 306 -42.66 18.39 -3.74
C LEU A 306 -41.46 17.44 -3.65
N ASP A 307 -40.29 18.01 -3.46
CA ASP A 307 -39.02 17.29 -3.38
C ASP A 307 -38.96 16.39 -2.14
N ALA A 308 -39.38 16.88 -0.97
CA ALA A 308 -39.42 16.13 0.29
C ALA A 308 -40.30 14.86 0.25
N LYS A 309 -41.09 14.64 -0.81
CA LYS A 309 -41.83 13.38 -0.99
C LYS A 309 -40.91 12.18 -1.24
N VAL A 310 -39.77 12.39 -1.90
CA VAL A 310 -38.83 11.32 -2.29
C VAL A 310 -37.37 11.74 -2.21
N GLY A 311 -37.07 13.04 -2.41
CA GLY A 311 -35.75 13.64 -2.25
C GLY A 311 -35.48 14.17 -0.84
N ASP A 312 -34.51 15.06 -0.73
CA ASP A 312 -34.04 15.69 0.51
C ASP A 312 -34.83 16.95 0.88
N GLY A 313 -35.66 17.46 -0.03
CA GLY A 313 -36.58 18.57 0.25
C GLY A 313 -35.92 19.93 0.19
N ASP A 314 -34.85 20.06 -0.60
CA ASP A 314 -34.08 21.29 -0.72
C ASP A 314 -34.11 21.92 -2.12
N THR A 315 -34.72 21.27 -3.12
CA THR A 315 -34.75 21.75 -4.52
C THR A 315 -35.23 23.19 -4.65
N GLY A 316 -36.30 23.54 -3.93
CA GLY A 316 -36.83 24.89 -3.93
C GLY A 316 -35.87 25.91 -3.32
N SER A 317 -35.25 25.57 -2.19
CA SER A 317 -34.24 26.42 -1.55
C SER A 317 -33.00 26.59 -2.43
N THR A 318 -32.57 25.52 -3.10
CA THR A 318 -31.44 25.54 -4.05
C THR A 318 -31.75 26.45 -5.24
N PHE A 319 -32.93 26.32 -5.85
CA PHE A 319 -33.34 27.16 -6.98
C PHE A 319 -33.53 28.62 -6.57
N ALA A 320 -34.12 28.86 -5.40
CA ALA A 320 -34.27 30.20 -4.85
C ALA A 320 -32.92 30.87 -4.55
N ALA A 321 -31.92 30.12 -4.08
CA ALA A 321 -30.56 30.64 -3.87
C ALA A 321 -29.92 31.13 -5.19
N GLY A 322 -30.01 30.32 -6.25
CA GLY A 322 -29.55 30.73 -7.59
C GLY A 322 -30.29 31.94 -8.12
N ALA A 323 -31.62 31.95 -7.98
CA ALA A 323 -32.46 33.06 -8.40
C ALA A 323 -32.16 34.36 -7.63
N ARG A 324 -31.94 34.30 -6.30
CA ARG A 324 -31.55 35.46 -5.48
C ARG A 324 -30.21 36.04 -5.90
N GLU A 325 -29.20 35.22 -6.18
CA GLU A 325 -27.89 35.69 -6.65
C GLU A 325 -28.01 36.50 -7.96
N ILE A 326 -28.82 36.02 -8.91
CA ILE A 326 -29.04 36.73 -10.18
C ILE A 326 -29.90 37.98 -9.98
N ALA A 327 -30.93 37.92 -9.13
CA ALA A 327 -31.78 39.05 -8.79
C ALA A 327 -30.98 40.18 -8.11
N GLU A 328 -30.14 39.88 -7.12
CA GLU A 328 -29.29 40.87 -6.45
C GLU A 328 -28.33 41.55 -7.43
N ARG A 329 -27.77 40.80 -8.39
CA ARG A 329 -26.91 41.37 -9.44
C ARG A 329 -27.69 42.28 -10.39
N LEU A 330 -28.92 41.91 -10.72
CA LEU A 330 -29.80 42.77 -11.51
C LEU A 330 -30.07 44.09 -10.78
N GLU A 331 -30.41 44.04 -9.49
CA GLU A 331 -30.65 45.23 -8.65
C GLU A 331 -29.42 46.13 -8.55
N ARG A 332 -28.23 45.53 -8.42
CA ARG A 332 -26.94 46.25 -8.37
C ARG A 332 -26.43 46.71 -9.74
N GLN A 333 -27.19 46.49 -10.81
CA GLN A 333 -26.81 46.82 -12.19
C GLN A 333 -25.47 46.16 -12.60
N GLN A 334 -25.25 44.90 -12.19
CA GLN A 334 -24.03 44.12 -12.43
C GLN A 334 -24.25 42.98 -13.44
N LEU A 335 -25.18 43.14 -14.37
CA LEU A 335 -25.44 42.16 -15.44
C LEU A 335 -25.18 42.78 -16.83
N PRO A 336 -24.62 42.02 -17.78
CA PRO A 336 -24.41 42.47 -19.16
C PRO A 336 -25.69 42.30 -19.99
N LEU A 337 -26.78 43.01 -19.66
CA LEU A 337 -28.11 42.75 -20.22
C LEU A 337 -28.25 42.98 -21.74
N ASN A 338 -27.32 43.71 -22.37
CA ASN A 338 -27.29 43.89 -23.83
C ASN A 338 -26.55 42.77 -24.59
N ASP A 339 -25.91 41.84 -23.89
CA ASP A 339 -25.13 40.75 -24.47
C ASP A 339 -25.59 39.42 -23.87
N LEU A 340 -26.62 38.83 -24.48
CA LEU A 340 -27.23 37.59 -24.00
C LEU A 340 -26.25 36.40 -23.92
N PRO A 341 -25.36 36.16 -24.91
CA PRO A 341 -24.29 35.17 -24.77
C PRO A 341 -23.47 35.33 -23.48
N THR A 342 -22.99 36.54 -23.20
CA THR A 342 -22.19 36.82 -22.01
C THR A 342 -23.04 36.76 -20.73
N LEU A 343 -24.31 37.17 -20.78
CA LEU A 343 -25.24 37.05 -19.67
C LEU A 343 -25.49 35.58 -19.30
N PHE A 344 -25.74 34.70 -20.26
CA PHE A 344 -25.94 33.28 -20.01
C PHE A 344 -24.66 32.60 -19.51
N ALA A 345 -23.50 32.97 -20.05
CA ALA A 345 -22.22 32.49 -19.54
C ALA A 345 -22.00 32.92 -18.08
N LEU A 346 -22.25 34.18 -17.75
CA LEU A 346 -22.15 34.69 -16.38
C LEU A 346 -23.16 33.99 -15.45
N ILE A 347 -24.42 33.83 -15.86
CA ILE A 347 -25.42 33.11 -15.07
C ILE A 347 -24.93 31.68 -14.80
N GLY A 348 -24.49 30.95 -15.84
CA GLY A 348 -23.95 29.59 -15.68
C GLY A 348 -22.78 29.53 -14.68
N GLU A 349 -21.81 30.44 -14.81
CA GLU A 349 -20.70 30.57 -13.84
C GLU A 349 -21.22 30.81 -12.42
N ARG A 350 -22.20 31.70 -12.24
CA ARG A 350 -22.71 32.07 -10.92
C ARG A 350 -23.57 30.99 -10.28
N LEU A 351 -24.41 30.27 -11.04
CA LEU A 351 -25.28 29.23 -10.50
C LEU A 351 -24.48 28.13 -9.83
N THR A 352 -23.41 27.62 -10.46
CA THR A 352 -22.53 26.58 -9.86
C THR A 352 -21.83 27.01 -8.56
N VAL A 353 -21.76 28.31 -8.27
CA VAL A 353 -21.13 28.85 -7.06
C VAL A 353 -22.10 28.88 -5.88
N VAL A 354 -23.39 29.15 -6.15
CA VAL A 354 -24.41 29.36 -5.10
C VAL A 354 -25.41 28.21 -4.99
N MET A 355 -25.57 27.42 -6.05
CA MET A 355 -26.40 26.22 -6.08
C MET A 355 -25.51 25.00 -5.90
N GLY A 356 -25.66 24.32 -4.77
CA GLY A 356 -24.97 23.07 -4.50
C GLY A 356 -25.60 21.87 -5.23
N GLY A 357 -24.88 20.74 -5.21
CA GLY A 357 -25.39 19.47 -5.73
C GLY A 357 -25.55 19.43 -7.25
N SER A 358 -26.24 18.41 -7.74
CA SER A 358 -26.48 18.22 -9.18
C SER A 358 -27.39 19.30 -9.78
N SER A 359 -28.23 19.93 -8.96
CA SER A 359 -29.12 21.02 -9.37
C SER A 359 -28.36 22.27 -9.86
N GLY A 360 -27.16 22.51 -9.34
CA GLY A 360 -26.31 23.64 -9.75
C GLY A 360 -25.40 23.36 -10.94
N TYR A 361 -25.17 22.08 -11.29
CA TYR A 361 -24.26 21.63 -12.36
C TYR A 361 -25.00 21.49 -13.70
#